data_AF-A0A934ZLZ6-F1
#
_entry.id   AF-A0A934ZLZ6-F1
#
_cell.length_a   1.000
_cell.length_b   1.000
_cell.length_c   1.000
_cell.angle_alpha   90.00
_cell.angle_beta   90.00
_cell.angle_gamma   90.00
#
_symmetry.space_group_name_H-M   'P 1'
#
loop_
_entity.id
_entity.type
_entity.pdbx_description
1 polymer ?
#
loop_
_entity_poly.entity_id
_entity_poly.type
_entity_poly.pdbx_seq_one_letter_code
_entity_poly.pdbx_strand_id
1 'polypeptide(L)'
;MSAARHHAEWLSLVEVSGPFLSMEVLQRVFPDGLDLRADASDLRERLHVAYEEWRDADDLAIHRAWVRYVLREVLEYDPALLVEAQALPPSCSVAVQEHGEVLAPTMALVDPPGRESGGRPRVLFSVVPRGQDLDAALRGARWKASPATRMMTLLHGAGVRLGVVTNGEQWMLVHAAPGETTTYVSFYANLWFDEPLTLRALASLLSARRLFGVADDATLEALFKASAASQHEVTDQLGAQVRRAVEVVIQNIDRIDRGRGRAAAHRHRRGEALRGRRHRDDAAGVPVRSRRAGVAPAGRRDLRPELRGVDAARSAPGRRRRAWG
;
A
#
# COMPACT_ATOMS: atom_id res chain seq x y z
N MET A 1 -16.31 17.97 1.74
CA MET A 1 -15.86 16.56 1.65
C MET A 1 -15.37 16.14 3.03
N SER A 2 -15.56 14.88 3.44
CA SER A 2 -15.04 14.41 4.74
C SER A 2 -13.51 14.28 4.69
N ALA A 3 -12.82 14.53 5.81
CA ALA A 3 -11.36 14.40 5.90
C ALA A 3 -10.87 13.00 5.48
N ALA A 4 -11.61 11.94 5.85
CA ALA A 4 -11.31 10.57 5.42
C ALA A 4 -11.32 10.39 3.89
N ARG A 5 -12.26 11.03 3.18
CA ARG A 5 -12.32 10.98 1.71
C ARG A 5 -11.13 11.73 1.10
N HIS A 6 -10.81 12.93 1.61
CA HIS A 6 -9.61 13.65 1.18
C HIS A 6 -8.34 12.82 1.40
N HIS A 7 -8.22 12.12 2.53
CA HIS A 7 -7.07 11.28 2.80
C HIS A 7 -6.95 10.10 1.84
N ALA A 8 -8.07 9.44 1.52
CA ALA A 8 -8.08 8.34 0.55
C ALA A 8 -7.70 8.82 -0.86
N GLU A 9 -8.12 10.03 -1.22
CA GLU A 9 -7.87 10.63 -2.52
C GLU A 9 -6.38 10.91 -2.74
N TRP A 10 -5.72 11.68 -1.88
CA TRP A 10 -4.29 11.98 -2.09
C TRP A 10 -3.41 10.72 -1.97
N LEU A 11 -3.77 9.76 -1.10
CA LEU A 11 -3.08 8.48 -1.01
C LEU A 11 -3.13 7.68 -2.31
N SER A 12 -4.21 7.85 -3.10
CA SER A 12 -4.35 7.20 -4.41
C SER A 12 -3.58 7.90 -5.53
N LEU A 13 -3.16 9.15 -5.31
CA LEU A 13 -2.44 9.98 -6.29
C LEU A 13 -0.91 9.88 -6.14
N VAL A 14 -0.41 9.31 -5.04
CA VAL A 14 1.03 9.15 -4.80
C VAL A 14 1.47 7.71 -5.02
N GLU A 15 2.67 7.54 -5.55
CA GLU A 15 3.26 6.22 -5.71
C GLU A 15 3.97 5.83 -4.42
N VAL A 16 3.54 4.72 -3.81
CA VAL A 16 4.06 4.24 -2.52
C VAL A 16 4.64 2.84 -2.69
N SER A 17 5.85 2.63 -2.19
CA SER A 17 6.48 1.32 -2.03
C SER A 17 6.90 1.12 -0.57
N GLY A 18 6.41 0.06 0.08
CA GLY A 18 6.65 -0.23 1.50
C GLY A 18 5.56 0.32 2.44
N PRO A 19 5.72 0.13 3.77
CA PRO A 19 4.73 0.54 4.77
C PRO A 19 4.55 2.06 4.83
N PHE A 20 3.34 2.56 4.68
CA PHE A 20 3.06 4.00 4.70
C PHE A 20 2.03 4.38 5.77
N LEU A 21 1.46 5.57 5.66
CA LEU A 21 0.52 6.13 6.64
C LEU A 21 -0.82 5.40 6.60
N SER A 22 -1.32 4.98 7.77
CA SER A 22 -2.64 4.36 7.87
C SER A 22 -3.74 5.41 7.93
N MET A 23 -4.94 5.04 7.45
CA MET A 23 -6.12 5.91 7.49
C MET A 23 -6.50 6.32 8.93
N GLU A 24 -6.23 5.46 9.92
CA GLU A 24 -6.43 5.75 11.33
C GLU A 24 -5.49 6.85 11.82
N VAL A 25 -4.20 6.74 11.53
CA VAL A 25 -3.19 7.73 11.92
C VAL A 25 -3.45 9.08 11.24
N LEU A 26 -3.82 9.06 9.95
CA LEU A 26 -4.14 10.28 9.21
C LEU A 26 -5.34 11.01 9.81
N GLN A 27 -6.45 10.32 10.08
CA GLN A 27 -7.63 10.96 10.69
C GLN A 27 -7.37 11.49 12.10
N ARG A 28 -6.46 10.84 12.85
CA ARG A 28 -6.08 11.31 14.19
C ARG A 28 -5.24 12.59 14.14
N VAL A 29 -4.27 12.66 13.23
CA VAL A 29 -3.25 13.72 13.18
C VAL A 29 -3.69 14.89 12.29
N PHE A 30 -4.54 14.62 11.31
CA PHE A 30 -5.10 15.57 10.37
C PHE A 30 -6.64 15.49 10.36
N PRO A 31 -7.31 15.70 11.51
CA PRO A 31 -8.77 15.53 11.60
C PRO A 31 -9.55 16.48 10.67
N ASP A 32 -8.98 17.66 10.41
CA ASP A 32 -9.55 18.68 9.52
C ASP A 32 -9.00 18.59 8.08
N GLY A 33 -8.18 17.59 7.78
CA GLY A 33 -7.49 17.42 6.50
C GLY A 33 -6.06 17.95 6.50
N LEU A 34 -5.46 17.97 5.30
CA LEU A 34 -4.09 18.42 5.07
C LEU A 34 -3.96 19.95 5.19
N ASP A 35 -2.75 20.43 5.44
CA ASP A 35 -2.46 21.86 5.55
C ASP A 35 -2.73 22.59 4.23
N LEU A 36 -3.56 23.64 4.29
CA LEU A 36 -3.97 24.45 3.15
C LEU A 36 -3.00 25.59 2.84
N ARG A 37 -1.94 25.81 3.64
CA ARG A 37 -0.97 26.89 3.41
C ARG A 37 -0.29 26.79 2.05
N ALA A 38 -0.04 25.56 1.58
CA ALA A 38 0.50 25.31 0.26
C ALA A 38 -0.44 25.75 -0.88
N ASP A 39 -1.73 26.03 -0.59
CA ASP A 39 -2.72 26.54 -1.54
C ASP A 39 -2.88 28.06 -1.54
N ALA A 40 -2.10 28.79 -0.75
CA ALA A 40 -2.15 30.25 -0.78
C ALA A 40 -1.97 30.71 -2.23
N SER A 41 -2.97 31.44 -2.77
CA SER A 41 -3.05 31.77 -4.20
C SER A 41 -1.74 32.35 -4.73
N ASP A 42 -1.15 33.27 -3.97
CA ASP A 42 0.12 33.94 -4.30
C ASP A 42 1.32 32.97 -4.32
N LEU A 43 1.33 31.95 -3.46
CA LEU A 43 2.37 30.92 -3.46
C LEU A 43 2.19 30.00 -4.68
N ARG A 44 0.95 29.58 -4.97
CA ARG A 44 0.63 28.69 -6.08
C ARG A 44 0.99 29.33 -7.43
N GLU A 45 0.65 30.60 -7.62
CA GLU A 45 0.97 31.33 -8.85
C GLU A 45 2.49 31.45 -9.05
N ARG A 46 3.23 31.87 -8.01
CA ARG A 46 4.69 31.95 -8.05
C ARG A 46 5.34 30.58 -8.27
N LEU A 47 4.83 29.53 -7.62
CA LEU A 47 5.30 28.15 -7.79
C LEU A 47 5.12 27.67 -9.22
N HIS A 48 3.98 27.97 -9.85
CA HIS A 48 3.70 27.60 -11.23
C HIS A 48 4.65 28.32 -12.21
N VAL A 49 4.87 29.62 -12.03
CA VAL A 49 5.85 30.37 -12.84
C VAL A 49 7.25 29.79 -12.70
N ALA A 50 7.71 29.53 -11.47
CA ALA A 50 9.03 28.96 -11.21
C ALA A 50 9.18 27.54 -11.81
N TYR A 51 8.11 26.75 -11.77
CA TYR A 51 8.08 25.42 -12.38
C TYR A 51 8.17 25.48 -13.90
N GLU A 52 7.39 26.34 -14.56
CA GLU A 52 7.43 26.49 -16.02
C GLU A 52 8.81 26.98 -16.49
N GLU A 53 9.40 27.98 -15.81
CA GLU A 53 10.76 28.44 -16.09
C GLU A 53 11.78 27.29 -15.96
N TRP A 54 11.68 26.50 -14.89
CA TRP A 54 12.55 25.35 -14.68
C TRP A 54 12.35 24.25 -15.73
N ARG A 55 11.11 23.98 -16.12
CA ARG A 55 10.76 22.94 -17.10
C ARG A 55 11.33 23.28 -18.48
N ASP A 56 11.27 24.55 -18.87
CA ASP A 56 11.68 25.02 -20.19
C ASP A 56 13.20 25.26 -20.28
N ALA A 57 13.88 25.38 -19.13
CA ALA A 57 15.33 25.49 -19.06
C ALA A 57 16.05 24.13 -19.03
N ASP A 58 17.19 24.04 -19.74
CA ASP A 58 18.19 22.96 -19.58
C ASP A 58 19.48 23.52 -18.95
N ASP A 59 19.33 24.11 -17.77
CA ASP A 59 20.41 24.78 -17.03
C ASP A 59 20.51 24.28 -15.59
N LEU A 60 21.75 23.99 -15.14
CA LEU A 60 22.02 23.45 -13.81
C LEU A 60 21.76 24.46 -12.68
N ALA A 61 21.99 25.75 -12.91
CA ALA A 61 21.73 26.79 -11.93
C ALA A 61 20.23 26.98 -11.74
N ILE A 62 19.44 26.97 -12.82
CA ILE A 62 17.97 27.01 -12.77
C ILE A 62 17.43 25.76 -12.06
N HIS A 63 17.98 24.57 -12.36
CA HIS A 63 17.61 23.35 -11.66
C HIS A 63 17.86 23.42 -10.14
N ARG A 64 19.02 23.94 -9.72
CA ARG A 64 19.31 24.15 -8.29
C ARG A 64 18.40 25.22 -7.67
N ALA A 65 18.08 26.28 -8.41
CA ALA A 65 17.19 27.34 -7.94
C ALA A 65 15.77 26.81 -7.70
N TRP A 66 15.24 26.00 -8.62
CA TRP A 66 13.95 25.31 -8.47
C TRP A 66 13.89 24.46 -7.22
N VAL A 67 14.88 23.58 -7.02
CA VAL A 67 14.93 22.71 -5.83
C VAL A 67 14.96 23.57 -4.55
N ARG A 68 15.81 24.59 -4.50
CA ARG A 68 15.88 25.49 -3.33
C ARG A 68 14.59 26.28 -3.12
N TYR A 69 13.90 26.66 -4.19
CA TYR A 69 12.60 27.35 -4.12
C TYR A 69 11.57 26.46 -3.43
N VAL A 70 11.42 25.20 -3.85
CA VAL A 70 10.50 24.27 -3.18
C VAL A 70 10.88 24.06 -1.71
N LEU A 71 12.16 23.84 -1.41
CA LEU A 71 12.60 23.64 -0.03
C LEU A 71 12.32 24.85 0.88
N ARG A 72 12.49 26.07 0.37
CA ARG A 72 12.35 27.30 1.17
C ARG A 72 10.91 27.82 1.22
N GLU A 73 10.23 27.84 0.09
CA GLU A 73 8.92 28.48 -0.04
C GLU A 73 7.77 27.50 0.20
N VAL A 74 7.91 26.24 -0.23
CA VAL A 74 6.85 25.22 -0.06
C VAL A 74 7.02 24.46 1.25
N LEU A 75 8.25 24.04 1.57
CA LEU A 75 8.54 23.31 2.82
C LEU A 75 8.92 24.24 3.99
N GLU A 76 9.00 25.54 3.75
CA GLU A 76 9.28 26.57 4.78
C GLU A 76 10.61 26.35 5.51
N TYR A 77 11.61 25.75 4.86
CA TYR A 77 12.92 25.53 5.48
C TYR A 77 13.73 26.82 5.56
N ASP A 78 14.18 27.13 6.78
CA ASP A 78 15.12 28.22 7.03
C ASP A 78 16.46 27.93 6.32
N PRO A 79 16.97 28.84 5.48
CA PRO A 79 18.28 28.71 4.84
C PRO A 79 19.43 28.46 5.82
N ALA A 80 19.34 28.93 7.07
CA ALA A 80 20.36 28.71 8.10
C ALA A 80 20.41 27.24 8.58
N LEU A 81 19.34 26.47 8.38
CA LEU A 81 19.25 25.06 8.74
C LEU A 81 19.52 24.12 7.55
N LEU A 82 19.63 24.65 6.34
CA LEU A 82 20.00 23.90 5.15
C LEU A 82 21.51 23.97 4.92
N VAL A 83 22.22 22.89 5.23
CA VAL A 83 23.67 22.78 5.06
C VAL A 83 24.01 22.04 3.76
N GLU A 84 24.97 22.58 3.00
CA GLU A 84 25.39 22.04 1.70
C GLU A 84 26.91 21.78 1.66
N ALA A 85 27.34 20.87 0.78
CA ALA A 85 28.74 20.65 0.42
C ALA A 85 29.68 20.55 1.65
N GLN A 86 30.71 21.40 1.74
CA GLN A 86 31.71 21.35 2.81
C GLN A 86 31.17 21.66 4.22
N ALA A 87 29.95 22.18 4.34
CA ALA A 87 29.30 22.40 5.63
C ALA A 87 28.54 21.15 6.13
N LEU A 88 28.47 20.08 5.33
CA LEU A 88 27.83 18.84 5.75
C LEU A 88 28.62 18.19 6.90
N PRO A 89 27.93 17.74 7.97
CA PRO A 89 28.57 16.95 9.01
C PRO A 89 29.25 15.70 8.42
N PRO A 90 30.46 15.32 8.88
CA PRO A 90 31.13 14.11 8.41
C PRO A 90 30.30 12.82 8.59
N SER A 91 29.41 12.82 9.59
CA SER A 91 28.45 11.73 9.85
C SER A 91 27.44 11.50 8.72
N CYS A 92 27.28 12.47 7.79
CA CYS A 92 26.41 12.34 6.63
C CYS A 92 27.08 11.61 5.46
N SER A 93 28.32 11.10 5.60
CA SER A 93 29.00 10.36 4.54
C SER A 93 29.20 8.90 4.91
N VAL A 94 28.90 8.00 3.98
CA VAL A 94 28.95 6.55 4.20
C VAL A 94 29.79 5.90 3.12
N ALA A 95 30.86 5.21 3.53
CA ALA A 95 31.67 4.42 2.62
C ALA A 95 31.02 3.05 2.36
N VAL A 96 30.77 2.74 1.09
CA VAL A 96 30.27 1.45 0.61
C VAL A 96 31.45 0.69 0.02
N GLN A 97 32.15 -0.05 0.88
CA GLN A 97 33.44 -0.68 0.59
C GLN A 97 33.34 -1.68 -0.56
N GLU A 98 32.25 -2.43 -0.64
CA GLU A 98 31.96 -3.43 -1.66
C GLU A 98 31.97 -2.85 -3.08
N HIS A 99 31.71 -1.55 -3.19
CA HIS A 99 31.67 -0.83 -4.45
C HIS A 99 32.73 0.26 -4.59
N GLY A 100 33.57 0.45 -3.57
CA GLY A 100 34.62 1.48 -3.54
C GLY A 100 34.08 2.90 -3.73
N GLU A 101 32.89 3.18 -3.20
CA GLU A 101 32.24 4.49 -3.30
C GLU A 101 31.97 5.09 -1.93
N VAL A 102 31.98 6.42 -1.84
CA VAL A 102 31.50 7.16 -0.68
C VAL A 102 30.21 7.85 -1.08
N LEU A 103 29.12 7.53 -0.38
CA LEU A 103 27.84 8.20 -0.52
C LEU A 103 27.83 9.44 0.37
N ALA A 104 27.38 10.55 -0.18
CA ALA A 104 27.11 11.78 0.56
C ALA A 104 25.86 12.44 -0.03
N PRO A 105 25.03 13.11 0.81
CA PRO A 105 23.90 13.87 0.31
C PRO A 105 24.38 15.15 -0.39
N THR A 106 23.53 15.73 -1.22
CA THR A 106 23.73 17.08 -1.77
C THR A 106 23.60 18.14 -0.68
N MET A 107 22.64 17.96 0.22
CA MET A 107 22.36 18.86 1.33
C MET A 107 21.69 18.11 2.49
N ALA A 108 21.70 18.71 3.68
CA ALA A 108 20.98 18.19 4.82
C ALA A 108 20.22 19.32 5.51
N LEU A 109 19.01 19.02 5.98
CA LEU A 109 18.32 19.85 6.95
C LEU A 109 18.76 19.42 8.35
N VAL A 110 19.27 20.34 9.15
CA VAL A 110 19.71 20.07 10.52
C VAL A 110 18.73 20.59 11.56
N ASP A 111 18.72 19.96 12.73
CA ASP A 111 17.92 20.41 13.85
C ASP A 111 18.34 21.82 14.31
N PRO A 112 17.38 22.70 14.67
CA PRO A 112 17.67 24.05 15.13
C PRO A 112 18.64 24.09 16.32
N PRO A 113 19.51 25.11 16.40
CA PRO A 113 20.35 25.31 17.57
C PRO A 113 19.49 25.56 18.82
N GLY A 114 20.04 25.21 19.99
CA GLY A 114 19.33 25.36 21.28
C GLY A 114 18.47 24.17 21.70
N ARG A 115 18.38 23.12 20.87
CA ARG A 115 17.85 21.80 21.26
C ARG A 115 19.01 20.85 21.56
N GLU A 116 18.74 19.77 22.32
CA GLU A 116 19.72 18.71 22.60
C GLU A 116 20.27 18.09 21.29
N SER A 117 19.43 18.00 20.27
CA SER A 117 19.77 17.48 18.96
C SER A 117 20.28 18.55 17.98
N GLY A 118 20.50 19.80 18.43
CA GLY A 118 20.89 20.91 17.55
C GLY A 118 22.10 20.61 16.67
N GLY A 119 22.00 20.94 15.38
CA GLY A 119 23.03 20.66 14.38
C GLY A 119 23.08 19.20 13.91
N ARG A 120 22.30 18.28 14.49
CA ARG A 120 22.19 16.90 13.98
C ARG A 120 21.37 16.89 12.68
N PRO A 121 21.75 16.07 11.68
CA PRO A 121 20.97 15.93 10.46
C PRO A 121 19.59 15.33 10.76
N ARG A 122 18.53 16.00 10.29
CA ARG A 122 17.14 15.54 10.39
C ARG A 122 16.65 14.91 9.10
N VAL A 123 16.94 15.54 7.96
CA VAL A 123 16.58 15.05 6.62
C VAL A 123 17.77 15.18 5.69
N LEU A 124 18.12 14.11 4.97
CA LEU A 124 19.16 14.13 3.94
C LEU A 124 18.54 14.33 2.56
N PHE A 125 19.15 15.14 1.69
CA PHE A 125 18.65 15.39 0.35
C PHE A 125 19.70 15.02 -0.69
N SER A 126 19.30 14.25 -1.70
CA SER A 126 20.11 13.97 -2.88
C SER A 126 19.43 14.53 -4.12
N VAL A 127 20.04 15.56 -4.69
CA VAL A 127 19.61 16.17 -5.95
C VAL A 127 20.40 15.54 -7.08
N VAL A 128 19.70 14.86 -7.98
CA VAL A 128 20.27 14.20 -9.15
C VAL A 128 19.92 14.97 -10.42
N PRO A 129 20.63 14.75 -11.56
CA PRO A 129 20.31 15.45 -12.80
C PRO A 129 18.85 15.25 -13.23
N ARG A 130 18.26 16.28 -13.86
CA ARG A 130 16.85 16.29 -14.30
C ARG A 130 16.40 15.03 -15.04
N GLY A 131 17.24 14.51 -15.95
CA GLY A 131 16.94 13.31 -16.73
C GLY A 131 17.25 11.97 -16.04
N GLN A 132 17.65 11.98 -14.77
CA GLN A 132 17.92 10.77 -13.99
C GLN A 132 16.60 10.27 -13.37
N ASP A 133 16.22 9.06 -13.74
CA ASP A 133 15.16 8.30 -13.09
C ASP A 133 15.64 7.84 -11.70
N LEU A 134 14.77 7.97 -10.68
CA LEU A 134 15.14 7.72 -9.29
C LEU A 134 15.21 6.22 -8.92
N ASP A 135 14.62 5.36 -9.75
CA ASP A 135 14.58 3.90 -9.62
C ASP A 135 15.54 3.20 -10.59
N ALA A 136 15.99 3.88 -11.64
CA ALA A 136 17.06 3.41 -12.52
C ALA A 136 18.46 3.65 -11.94
N ALA A 137 19.42 2.81 -12.35
CA ALA A 137 20.82 2.96 -11.93
C ALA A 137 21.37 4.37 -12.23
N LEU A 138 22.11 4.94 -11.26
CA LEU A 138 22.70 6.27 -11.40
C LEU A 138 23.71 6.29 -12.56
N ARG A 139 23.49 7.19 -13.52
CA ARG A 139 24.35 7.32 -14.70
C ARG A 139 25.79 7.67 -14.29
N GLY A 140 26.76 6.98 -14.88
CA GLY A 140 28.18 7.23 -14.62
C GLY A 140 28.73 6.69 -13.29
N ALA A 141 27.88 6.23 -12.36
CA ALA A 141 28.33 5.64 -11.09
C ALA A 141 28.99 4.26 -11.30
N ARG A 142 29.96 3.91 -10.43
CA ARG A 142 30.58 2.58 -10.41
C ARG A 142 29.58 1.57 -9.85
N TRP A 143 28.94 1.92 -8.74
CA TRP A 143 27.85 1.16 -8.16
C TRP A 143 26.56 1.39 -8.96
N LYS A 144 26.07 0.32 -9.62
CA LYS A 144 24.85 0.33 -10.45
C LYS A 144 23.56 0.27 -9.62
N ALA A 145 23.48 1.06 -8.56
CA ALA A 145 22.28 1.24 -7.76
C ALA A 145 21.53 2.52 -8.16
N SER A 146 20.22 2.50 -7.94
CA SER A 146 19.36 3.66 -8.18
C SER A 146 19.58 4.77 -7.15
N PRO A 147 19.27 6.03 -7.47
CA PRO A 147 19.23 7.11 -6.48
C PRO A 147 18.44 6.75 -5.22
N ALA A 148 17.29 6.08 -5.34
CA ALA A 148 16.49 5.60 -4.23
C ALA A 148 17.26 4.59 -3.35
N THR A 149 17.87 3.57 -3.97
CA THR A 149 18.67 2.55 -3.26
C THR A 149 19.87 3.18 -2.54
N ARG A 150 20.55 4.11 -3.21
CA ARG A 150 21.70 4.83 -2.65
C ARG A 150 21.29 5.68 -1.44
N MET A 151 20.12 6.33 -1.49
CA MET A 151 19.58 7.08 -0.36
C MET A 151 19.26 6.16 0.82
N MET A 152 18.59 5.02 0.60
CA MET A 152 18.35 4.04 1.67
C MET A 152 19.67 3.59 2.33
N THR A 153 20.71 3.25 1.55
CA THR A 153 22.00 2.85 2.10
C THR A 153 22.68 3.99 2.87
N LEU A 154 22.58 5.22 2.35
CA LEU A 154 23.09 6.42 3.01
C LEU A 154 22.40 6.65 4.36
N LEU A 155 21.06 6.57 4.41
CA LEU A 155 20.27 6.76 5.62
C LEU A 155 20.66 5.74 6.71
N HIS A 156 20.74 4.46 6.35
CA HIS A 156 21.17 3.42 7.28
C HIS A 156 22.59 3.65 7.82
N GLY A 157 23.54 4.01 6.95
CA GLY A 157 24.93 4.23 7.38
C GLY A 157 25.13 5.52 8.17
N ALA A 158 24.37 6.57 7.86
CA ALA A 158 24.44 7.86 8.55
C ALA A 158 23.63 7.89 9.86
N GLY A 159 22.78 6.88 10.10
CA GLY A 159 21.88 6.83 11.26
C GLY A 159 20.75 7.87 11.19
N VAL A 160 20.39 8.33 9.99
CA VAL A 160 19.31 9.29 9.73
C VAL A 160 18.13 8.53 9.14
N ARG A 161 16.90 8.84 9.55
CA ARG A 161 15.71 8.06 9.14
C ARG A 161 15.01 8.57 7.91
N LEU A 162 15.10 9.88 7.66
CA LEU A 162 14.38 10.55 6.57
C LEU A 162 15.36 11.06 5.52
N GLY A 163 15.05 10.75 4.26
CA GLY A 163 15.75 11.30 3.11
C GLY A 163 14.78 11.72 2.02
N VAL A 164 15.20 12.63 1.16
CA VAL A 164 14.49 13.02 -0.04
C VAL A 164 15.43 12.92 -1.23
N VAL A 165 15.01 12.21 -2.26
CA VAL A 165 15.72 12.15 -3.54
C VAL A 165 14.91 12.90 -4.57
N THR A 166 15.54 13.78 -5.35
CA THR A 166 14.83 14.53 -6.38
C THR A 166 15.66 14.79 -7.61
N ASN A 167 15.01 14.75 -8.77
CA ASN A 167 15.51 15.26 -10.06
C ASN A 167 14.82 16.59 -10.44
N GLY A 168 14.11 17.22 -9.50
CA GLY A 168 13.30 18.42 -9.69
C GLY A 168 11.85 18.13 -10.08
N GLU A 169 11.60 17.08 -10.86
CA GLU A 169 10.24 16.64 -11.24
C GLU A 169 9.65 15.73 -10.16
N GLN A 170 10.35 14.63 -9.89
CA GLN A 170 9.99 13.64 -8.89
C GLN A 170 10.64 14.01 -7.56
N TRP A 171 9.85 14.01 -6.50
CA TRP A 171 10.25 14.23 -5.12
C TRP A 171 9.94 12.97 -4.33
N MET A 172 10.95 12.13 -4.14
CA MET A 172 10.80 10.84 -3.47
C MET A 172 11.22 10.97 -2.00
N LEU A 173 10.25 10.86 -1.10
CA LEU A 173 10.50 10.65 0.32
C LEU A 173 10.94 9.22 0.56
N VAL A 174 12.04 9.05 1.29
CA VAL A 174 12.58 7.77 1.73
C VAL A 174 12.57 7.74 3.25
N HIS A 175 11.86 6.78 3.85
CA HIS A 175 11.91 6.52 5.29
C HIS A 175 12.57 5.16 5.53
N ALA A 176 13.75 5.19 6.15
CA ALA A 176 14.56 4.01 6.44
C ALA A 176 14.83 3.95 7.95
N ALA A 177 14.03 3.13 8.66
CA ALA A 177 14.26 2.85 10.07
C ALA A 177 15.06 1.53 10.24
N PRO A 178 16.03 1.46 11.18
CA PRO A 178 16.82 0.26 11.38
C PRO A 178 15.95 -0.97 11.68
N GLY A 179 16.13 -2.03 10.89
CA GLY A 179 15.40 -3.30 11.06
C GLY A 179 13.94 -3.28 10.56
N GLU A 180 13.48 -2.18 9.96
CA GLU A 180 12.16 -2.05 9.37
C GLU A 180 12.24 -2.02 7.83
N THR A 181 11.15 -2.38 7.16
CA THR A 181 11.05 -2.24 5.70
C THR A 181 11.09 -0.76 5.32
N THR A 182 11.97 -0.40 4.39
CA THR A 182 12.07 0.97 3.88
C THR A 182 10.82 1.37 3.10
N THR A 183 10.39 2.61 3.30
CA THR A 183 9.28 3.22 2.57
C THR A 183 9.79 4.23 1.55
N TYR A 184 9.22 4.20 0.36
CA TYR A 184 9.45 5.16 -0.72
C TYR A 184 8.11 5.78 -1.13
N VAL A 185 8.04 7.10 -1.25
CA VAL A 185 6.83 7.82 -1.63
C VAL A 185 7.18 8.91 -2.63
N SER A 186 6.65 8.82 -3.84
CA SER A 186 6.95 9.79 -4.91
C SER A 186 5.80 10.80 -5.08
N PHE A 187 6.19 12.07 -5.09
CA PHE A 187 5.34 13.20 -5.49
C PHE A 187 5.90 13.79 -6.79
N TYR A 188 5.04 14.14 -7.73
CA TYR A 188 5.46 14.70 -9.02
C TYR A 188 5.04 16.17 -9.14
N ALA A 189 5.99 17.03 -9.50
CA ALA A 189 5.82 18.47 -9.52
C ALA A 189 4.79 18.94 -10.56
N ASN A 190 4.74 18.30 -11.73
CA ASN A 190 3.71 18.56 -12.73
C ASN A 190 2.28 18.38 -12.20
N LEU A 191 2.06 17.43 -11.28
CA LEU A 191 0.74 17.16 -10.71
C LEU A 191 0.32 18.20 -9.68
N TRP A 192 1.22 19.02 -9.14
CA TRP A 192 0.86 19.97 -8.09
C TRP A 192 -0.16 21.03 -8.53
N PHE A 193 -0.25 21.30 -9.83
CA PHE A 193 -1.13 22.32 -10.40
C PHE A 193 -2.53 21.76 -10.73
N ASP A 194 -2.58 20.54 -11.27
CA ASP A 194 -3.82 19.85 -11.62
C ASP A 194 -4.44 19.13 -10.40
N GLU A 195 -3.60 18.59 -9.52
CA GLU A 195 -3.95 17.82 -8.33
C GLU A 195 -3.32 18.44 -7.06
N PRO A 196 -3.85 19.57 -6.55
CA PRO A 196 -3.23 20.33 -5.44
C PRO A 196 -3.11 19.53 -4.15
N LEU A 197 -3.93 18.49 -4.00
CA LEU A 197 -3.87 17.55 -2.88
C LEU A 197 -2.48 16.90 -2.73
N THR A 198 -1.77 16.64 -3.83
CA THR A 198 -0.43 16.05 -3.78
C THR A 198 0.60 17.02 -3.20
N LEU A 199 0.52 18.30 -3.57
CA LEU A 199 1.35 19.37 -3.00
C LEU A 199 1.05 19.59 -1.50
N ARG A 200 -0.24 19.62 -1.13
CA ARG A 200 -0.65 19.72 0.29
C ARG A 200 -0.11 18.55 1.10
N ALA A 201 -0.16 17.34 0.55
CA ALA A 201 0.35 16.15 1.21
C ALA A 201 1.85 16.25 1.43
N LEU A 202 2.62 16.61 0.40
CA LEU A 202 4.07 16.86 0.50
C LEU A 202 4.38 17.89 1.59
N ALA A 203 3.75 19.06 1.56
CA ALA A 203 3.97 20.13 2.53
C ALA A 203 3.54 19.74 3.96
N SER A 204 2.43 19.02 4.10
CA SER A 204 1.92 18.56 5.41
C SER A 204 2.84 17.54 6.09
N LEU A 205 3.55 16.74 5.29
CA LEU A 205 4.46 15.70 5.75
C LEU A 205 5.89 16.20 5.96
N LEU A 206 6.35 17.15 5.16
CA LEU A 206 7.75 17.57 5.13
C LEU A 206 8.00 19.04 5.48
N SER A 207 6.99 19.85 5.80
CA SER A 207 7.24 21.23 6.23
C SER A 207 8.11 21.33 7.48
N ALA A 208 8.82 22.45 7.63
CA ALA A 208 9.56 22.79 8.86
C ALA A 208 8.69 22.64 10.11
N ARG A 209 7.41 23.05 10.02
CA ARG A 209 6.44 22.89 11.11
C ARG A 209 6.24 21.42 11.49
N ARG A 210 6.09 20.51 10.53
CA ARG A 210 5.94 19.07 10.81
C ARG A 210 7.22 18.46 11.39
N LEU A 211 8.39 18.92 10.98
CA LEU A 211 9.66 18.36 11.44
C LEU A 211 10.10 18.90 12.80
N PHE A 212 9.78 20.16 13.13
CA PHE A 212 10.31 20.82 14.33
C PHE A 212 9.24 21.37 15.28
N GLY A 213 8.02 21.61 14.80
CA GLY A 213 6.99 22.38 15.49
C GLY A 213 5.81 21.56 16.02
N VAL A 214 5.90 20.23 16.00
CA VAL A 214 4.88 19.32 16.54
C VAL A 214 5.43 18.51 17.71
N ALA A 215 4.53 17.93 18.50
CA ALA A 215 4.89 16.98 19.55
C ALA A 215 5.55 15.71 18.97
N ASP A 216 6.36 15.02 19.77
CA ASP A 216 7.15 13.87 19.33
C ASP A 216 6.30 12.76 18.69
N ASP A 217 5.09 12.52 19.22
CA ASP A 217 4.13 11.52 18.72
C ASP A 217 3.43 11.91 17.41
N ALA A 218 3.55 13.18 17.02
CA ALA A 218 3.03 13.73 15.78
C ALA A 218 4.13 13.99 14.72
N THR A 219 5.40 13.70 15.02
CA THR A 219 6.49 13.73 14.04
C THR A 219 6.27 12.70 12.94
N LEU A 220 6.79 12.96 11.73
CA LEU A 220 6.60 12.04 10.59
C LEU A 220 7.08 10.62 10.90
N GLU A 221 8.23 10.48 11.57
CA GLU A 221 8.76 9.19 12.01
C GLU A 221 7.83 8.48 13.01
N ALA A 222 7.21 9.23 13.93
CA ALA A 222 6.19 8.67 14.82
C ALA A 222 4.91 8.27 14.08
N LEU A 223 4.53 9.00 13.03
CA LEU A 223 3.39 8.63 12.19
C LEU A 223 3.64 7.32 11.44
N PHE A 224 4.84 7.14 10.88
CA PHE A 224 5.27 5.88 10.27
C PHE A 224 5.20 4.73 11.28
N LYS A 225 5.79 4.91 12.46
CA LYS A 225 5.78 3.91 13.53
C LYS A 225 4.37 3.53 13.97
N ALA A 226 3.51 4.52 14.19
CA ALA A 226 2.12 4.29 14.59
C ALA A 226 1.32 3.59 13.48
N SER A 227 1.59 3.91 12.21
CA SER A 227 0.90 3.29 11.07
C SER A 227 1.30 1.83 10.90
N ALA A 228 2.59 1.52 11.08
CA ALA A 228 3.07 0.14 11.09
C ALA A 228 2.43 -0.69 12.23
N ALA A 229 2.24 -0.09 13.41
CA ALA A 229 1.56 -0.77 14.52
C ALA A 229 0.06 -1.03 14.24
N SER A 230 -0.65 -0.03 13.69
CA SER A 230 -2.07 -0.13 13.33
C SER A 230 -2.32 -1.22 12.26
N GLN A 231 -1.42 -1.34 11.27
CA GLN A 231 -1.51 -2.39 10.23
C GLN A 231 -1.31 -3.81 10.80
N HIS A 232 -0.42 -3.98 11.78
CA HIS A 232 -0.27 -5.26 12.48
C HIS A 232 -1.53 -5.62 13.28
N GLU A 233 -2.12 -4.64 13.98
CA GLU A 233 -3.32 -4.89 14.79
C GLU A 233 -4.53 -5.32 13.93
N VAL A 234 -4.74 -4.69 12.76
CA VAL A 234 -5.76 -5.12 11.80
C VAL A 234 -5.50 -6.56 11.31
N THR A 235 -4.24 -6.91 11.06
CA THR A 235 -3.86 -8.26 10.60
C THR A 235 -4.10 -9.31 11.69
N ASP A 236 -3.77 -9.00 12.95
CA ASP A 236 -3.99 -9.90 14.09
C ASP A 236 -5.49 -10.12 14.36
N GLN A 237 -6.27 -9.03 14.31
CA GLN A 237 -7.72 -9.09 14.49
C GLN A 237 -8.40 -9.89 13.36
N LEU A 238 -7.98 -9.70 12.11
CA LEU A 238 -8.49 -10.46 10.97
C LEU A 238 -8.09 -11.94 11.07
N GLY A 239 -6.85 -12.24 11.48
CA GLY A 239 -6.39 -13.60 11.73
C GLY A 239 -7.22 -14.30 12.81
N ALA A 240 -7.58 -13.59 13.87
CA ALA A 240 -8.49 -14.09 14.91
C ALA A 240 -9.92 -14.29 14.39
N GLN A 241 -10.44 -13.41 13.53
CA GLN A 241 -11.76 -13.56 12.90
C GLN A 241 -11.82 -14.75 11.94
N VAL A 242 -10.81 -14.94 11.10
CA VAL A 242 -10.71 -16.09 10.18
C VAL A 242 -10.66 -17.39 10.96
N ARG A 243 -9.85 -17.46 12.03
CA ARG A 243 -9.78 -18.64 12.91
C ARG A 243 -11.15 -18.97 13.51
N ARG A 244 -11.86 -17.96 14.04
CA ARG A 244 -13.22 -18.13 14.58
C ARG A 244 -14.21 -18.60 13.50
N ALA A 245 -14.16 -18.05 12.30
CA ALA A 245 -15.02 -18.47 11.20
C ALA A 245 -14.74 -19.93 10.78
N VAL A 246 -13.46 -20.34 10.73
CA VAL A 246 -13.05 -21.71 10.44
C VAL A 246 -13.51 -22.68 11.54
N GLU A 247 -13.37 -22.30 12.81
CA GLU A 247 -13.87 -23.10 13.94
C GLU A 247 -15.38 -23.36 13.84
N VAL A 248 -16.17 -22.34 13.48
CA VAL A 248 -17.62 -22.49 13.28
C VAL A 248 -17.92 -23.44 12.12
N VAL A 249 -17.14 -23.41 11.03
CA VAL A 249 -17.30 -24.36 9.91
C VAL A 249 -16.96 -25.79 10.34
N ILE A 250 -15.85 -26.00 11.04
CA ILE A 250 -15.46 -27.32 11.55
C ILE A 250 -16.53 -27.88 12.50
N GLN A 251 -17.03 -27.07 13.44
CA GLN A 251 -18.10 -27.47 14.34
C GLN A 251 -19.39 -27.85 13.61
N ASN A 252 -19.72 -27.14 12.52
CA ASN A 252 -20.87 -27.46 11.68
C ASN A 252 -20.69 -28.77 10.91
N ILE A 253 -19.50 -29.03 10.36
CA ILE A 253 -19.17 -30.31 9.70
C ILE A 253 -19.25 -31.46 10.72
N ASP A 254 -18.63 -31.32 11.88
CA ASP A 254 -18.70 -32.32 12.96
C ASP A 254 -20.13 -32.58 13.43
N ARG A 255 -20.98 -31.54 13.46
CA ARG A 255 -22.40 -31.67 13.80
C ARG A 255 -23.18 -32.40 12.71
N ILE A 256 -22.92 -32.11 11.44
CA ILE A 256 -23.54 -32.79 10.29
C ILE A 256 -23.14 -34.27 10.26
N ASP A 257 -21.87 -34.57 10.48
CA ASP A 257 -21.36 -35.95 10.48
C ASP A 257 -21.90 -36.76 11.68
N ARG A 258 -21.96 -36.17 12.87
CA ARG A 258 -22.66 -36.79 14.02
C ARG A 258 -24.16 -37.00 13.77
N GLY A 259 -24.80 -36.14 12.96
CA GLY A 259 -26.18 -36.31 12.52
C GLY A 259 -26.35 -37.47 11.54
N ARG A 260 -25.43 -37.61 10.58
CA ARG A 260 -25.42 -38.70 9.58
C ARG A 260 -25.10 -40.05 10.21
N GLY A 261 -24.15 -40.11 11.15
CA GLY A 261 -23.84 -41.34 11.90
C GLY A 261 -25.02 -41.86 12.72
N ARG A 262 -25.78 -40.97 13.37
CA ARG A 262 -27.02 -41.33 14.09
C ARG A 262 -28.14 -41.79 13.17
N ALA A 263 -28.29 -41.15 12.00
CA ALA A 263 -29.28 -41.56 11.00
C ALA A 263 -28.95 -42.90 10.31
N ALA A 264 -27.65 -43.21 10.15
CA ALA A 264 -27.18 -44.50 9.64
C ALA A 264 -27.39 -45.62 10.67
N ALA A 265 -27.04 -45.38 11.94
CA ALA A 265 -27.28 -46.33 13.03
C ALA A 265 -28.78 -46.66 13.22
N HIS A 266 -29.65 -45.66 13.10
CA HIS A 266 -31.09 -45.85 13.17
C HIS A 266 -31.64 -46.64 11.95
N ARG A 267 -31.09 -46.42 10.75
CA ARG A 267 -31.45 -47.20 9.54
C ARG A 267 -30.97 -48.64 9.62
N HIS A 268 -29.79 -48.90 10.20
CA HIS A 268 -29.28 -50.25 10.40
C HIS A 268 -30.16 -51.05 11.38
N ARG A 269 -30.54 -50.46 12.53
CA ARG A 269 -31.46 -51.10 13.49
C ARG A 269 -32.85 -51.37 12.90
N ARG A 270 -33.38 -50.49 12.05
CA ARG A 270 -34.65 -50.73 11.33
C ARG A 270 -34.52 -51.82 10.26
N GLY A 271 -33.38 -51.92 9.57
CA GLY A 271 -33.12 -52.98 8.60
C GLY A 271 -33.00 -54.37 9.23
N GLU A 272 -32.38 -54.47 10.41
CA GLU A 272 -32.28 -55.72 11.17
C GLU A 272 -33.65 -56.19 11.71
N ALA A 273 -34.47 -55.26 12.21
CA ALA A 273 -35.84 -55.57 12.64
C ALA A 273 -36.74 -56.08 11.50
N LEU A 274 -36.50 -55.63 10.26
CA LEU A 274 -37.23 -56.08 9.07
C LEU A 274 -36.72 -57.43 8.52
N ARG A 275 -35.42 -57.73 8.64
CA ARG A 275 -34.87 -59.06 8.32
C ARG A 275 -35.29 -60.14 9.33
N GLY A 276 -35.44 -59.79 10.62
CA GLY A 276 -35.94 -60.70 11.63
C GLY A 276 -37.40 -61.14 11.44
N ARG A 277 -38.23 -60.34 10.75
CA ARG A 277 -39.63 -60.70 10.45
C ARG A 277 -39.78 -61.59 9.21
N ARG A 278 -38.93 -61.42 8.19
CA ARG A 278 -39.02 -62.24 6.96
C ARG A 278 -38.57 -63.70 7.15
N HIS A 279 -37.79 -64.00 8.20
CA HIS A 279 -37.40 -65.38 8.50
C HIS A 279 -38.42 -66.18 9.31
N ARG A 280 -39.54 -65.56 9.76
CA ARG A 280 -40.59 -66.24 10.54
C ARG A 280 -41.84 -66.61 9.74
N ASP A 281 -42.03 -66.07 8.53
CA ASP A 281 -43.30 -66.22 7.79
C ASP A 281 -43.23 -67.17 6.57
N ASP A 282 -42.07 -67.79 6.28
CA ASP A 282 -41.92 -68.75 5.14
C ASP A 282 -42.12 -70.24 5.54
N ALA A 283 -42.88 -70.51 6.60
CA ALA A 283 -43.25 -71.87 7.03
C ALA A 283 -44.76 -72.06 7.21
N ALA A 284 -45.56 -71.75 6.18
CA ALA A 284 -46.88 -72.33 5.99
C ALA A 284 -47.37 -72.05 4.55
N GLY A 285 -47.34 -73.08 3.70
CA GLY A 285 -48.01 -73.03 2.40
C GLY A 285 -49.53 -73.18 2.55
N VAL A 286 -50.28 -72.71 1.55
CA VAL A 286 -51.54 -73.28 1.00
C VAL A 286 -52.12 -72.31 -0.07
N PRO A 287 -52.84 -72.82 -1.10
CA PRO A 287 -52.67 -72.38 -2.48
C PRO A 287 -53.71 -71.39 -3.02
N VAL A 288 -53.35 -70.88 -4.19
CA VAL A 288 -54.07 -69.98 -5.10
C VAL A 288 -55.49 -70.46 -5.44
N ARG A 289 -56.48 -69.58 -5.28
CA ARG A 289 -57.79 -69.68 -5.94
C ARG A 289 -58.03 -68.44 -6.80
N SER A 290 -58.41 -68.70 -8.03
CA SER A 290 -58.68 -67.76 -9.12
C SER A 290 -60.01 -67.02 -8.93
N ARG A 291 -60.04 -65.73 -9.27
CA ARG A 291 -61.13 -65.11 -10.06
C ARG A 291 -60.77 -63.70 -10.57
N ARG A 292 -60.97 -63.55 -11.89
CA ARG A 292 -61.17 -62.33 -12.71
C ARG A 292 -62.19 -61.36 -12.06
N ALA A 293 -62.33 -60.07 -12.37
CA ALA A 293 -61.98 -59.19 -13.49
C ALA A 293 -62.26 -57.71 -13.08
N GLY A 294 -61.84 -56.76 -13.93
CA GLY A 294 -62.52 -55.45 -14.11
C GLY A 294 -61.75 -54.25 -13.52
N VAL A 295 -60.88 -53.53 -14.25
CA VAL A 295 -61.09 -52.57 -15.38
C VAL A 295 -61.32 -51.12 -14.92
N ALA A 296 -60.39 -50.25 -15.37
CA ALA A 296 -60.51 -48.82 -15.73
C ALA A 296 -60.31 -47.72 -14.63
N PRO A 297 -60.02 -46.44 -15.00
CA PRO A 297 -58.68 -45.99 -15.42
C PRO A 297 -58.28 -44.55 -14.96
N ALA A 298 -57.09 -44.13 -15.42
CA ALA A 298 -56.75 -42.79 -15.96
C ALA A 298 -56.22 -41.65 -15.06
N GLY A 299 -55.23 -40.93 -15.63
CA GLY A 299 -54.83 -39.54 -15.30
C GLY A 299 -53.39 -39.40 -14.78
N ARG A 300 -52.31 -39.56 -15.56
CA ARG A 300 -51.65 -38.64 -16.52
C ARG A 300 -51.23 -37.25 -15.97
N ARG A 301 -49.90 -37.05 -15.91
CA ARG A 301 -49.04 -35.91 -16.36
C ARG A 301 -47.94 -35.64 -15.32
N ASP A 302 -46.72 -36.16 -15.44
CA ASP A 302 -45.61 -35.98 -16.42
C ASP A 302 -44.97 -34.58 -16.49
N LEU A 303 -43.63 -34.63 -16.61
CA LEU A 303 -42.60 -33.61 -16.97
C LEU A 303 -41.97 -32.88 -15.75
N ARG A 304 -40.76 -33.19 -15.22
CA ARG A 304 -39.37 -33.32 -15.78
C ARG A 304 -38.96 -32.13 -16.68
N PRO A 305 -37.65 -31.82 -16.89
CA PRO A 305 -36.38 -32.34 -16.32
C PRO A 305 -35.47 -31.21 -15.73
N GLU A 306 -34.43 -31.45 -14.92
CA GLU A 306 -33.02 -31.86 -15.26
C GLU A 306 -32.35 -30.97 -16.33
N LEU A 307 -31.04 -30.64 -16.35
CA LEU A 307 -29.84 -30.84 -15.54
C LEU A 307 -28.72 -30.03 -16.23
N ARG A 308 -27.74 -29.57 -15.44
CA ARG A 308 -26.26 -29.52 -15.65
C ARG A 308 -25.63 -29.16 -17.01
N GLY A 309 -24.47 -28.48 -16.87
CA GLY A 309 -23.25 -28.77 -17.63
C GLY A 309 -22.72 -27.56 -18.38
N VAL A 310 -21.77 -26.77 -17.85
CA VAL A 310 -20.31 -27.00 -17.75
C VAL A 310 -19.56 -26.71 -19.07
N ASP A 311 -18.59 -25.80 -18.92
CA ASP A 311 -17.31 -25.61 -19.61
C ASP A 311 -17.15 -24.85 -20.96
N ALA A 312 -16.46 -23.71 -20.80
CA ALA A 312 -15.09 -23.43 -21.29
C ALA A 312 -14.84 -22.71 -22.63
N ALA A 313 -13.88 -21.78 -22.51
CA ALA A 313 -12.78 -21.45 -23.42
C ALA A 313 -12.93 -20.35 -24.50
N ARG A 314 -12.18 -19.26 -24.24
CA ARG A 314 -11.09 -18.67 -25.07
C ARG A 314 -11.38 -18.08 -26.47
N SER A 315 -10.99 -16.81 -26.58
CA SER A 315 -10.07 -16.21 -27.58
C SER A 315 -10.60 -15.43 -28.80
N ALA A 316 -9.95 -14.28 -28.99
CA ALA A 316 -9.79 -13.39 -30.17
C ALA A 316 -10.84 -12.29 -30.41
N PRO A 317 -10.38 -11.10 -30.85
CA PRO A 317 -10.31 -10.88 -32.30
C PRO A 317 -8.98 -10.30 -32.81
N GLY A 318 -8.74 -10.54 -34.11
CA GLY A 318 -7.49 -10.26 -34.81
C GLY A 318 -7.39 -8.91 -35.54
N ARG A 319 -6.14 -8.46 -35.62
CA ARG A 319 -5.39 -7.86 -36.76
C ARG A 319 -6.07 -6.90 -37.77
N ARG A 320 -5.54 -5.66 -37.74
CA ARG A 320 -4.74 -4.90 -38.76
C ARG A 320 -5.20 -4.81 -40.24
N ARG A 321 -5.21 -3.56 -40.75
CA ARG A 321 -4.61 -3.03 -42.03
C ARG A 321 -4.56 -1.48 -41.90
N ARG A 322 -3.42 -0.77 -41.85
CA ARG A 322 -2.44 -0.30 -42.88
C ARG A 322 -3.01 0.56 -44.04
N ALA A 323 -2.60 1.84 -44.11
CA ALA A 323 -2.16 2.64 -45.28
C ALA A 323 -1.70 4.03 -44.75
N TRP A 324 -0.42 4.42 -44.77
CA TRP A 324 0.30 5.20 -45.80
C TRP A 324 -0.41 6.49 -46.26
N GLY A 325 0.26 7.62 -46.01
CA GLY A 325 -0.09 9.00 -46.34
C GLY A 325 0.77 9.94 -45.52
#